data_AF-A0A7V7UUV9-F1
#
_entry.id   AF-A0A7V7UUV9-F1
#
_cell.length_a   1.000
_cell.length_b   1.000
_cell.length_c   1.000
_cell.angle_alpha   90.00
_cell.angle_beta   90.00
_cell.angle_gamma   90.00
#
_symmetry.space_group_name_H-M   'P 1'
#
loop_
_entity.id
_entity.type
_entity.pdbx_description
1 polymer ?
#
loop_
_entity_poly.entity_id
_entity_poly.type
_entity_poly.pdbx_seq_one_letter_code
_entity_poly.pdbx_strand_id
1 'polypeptide(L)'
;MLKLIKRENRLGGVFLKKIASISLLSLFFLTGCQFLNISIGALDTTNLTDITEEQQGNSPITYEAATVEEGLEALPFEMILPEELPFEAELYMPPVINDLNGDGKMIIAYFGARSANENEEILLRVKADYPVSDSSYPNYEEVELKNGVTGYYLKSALSFQIDDVAFTVVYMNDDIPVEQHREEIIAIANQMIE
;
A
#
# COMPACT_ATOMS: atom_id res chain seq x y z
N MET A 1 -34.39 66.68 32.30
CA MET A 1 -34.47 67.04 33.73
C MET A 1 -33.36 66.30 34.45
N LEU A 2 -32.46 67.04 35.12
CA LEU A 2 -31.33 66.59 35.96
C LEU A 2 -31.70 65.41 36.89
N LYS A 3 -30.79 64.50 37.29
CA LYS A 3 -29.65 64.79 38.17
C LYS A 3 -28.64 63.62 38.22
N LEU A 4 -27.35 63.98 38.21
CA LEU A 4 -26.22 63.15 38.64
C LEU A 4 -26.36 62.74 40.11
N ILE A 5 -25.72 61.64 40.52
CA ILE A 5 -24.63 61.66 41.53
C ILE A 5 -23.72 60.44 41.36
N LYS A 6 -22.43 60.76 41.39
CA LYS A 6 -21.22 59.96 41.29
C LYS A 6 -20.74 59.56 42.69
N ARG A 7 -20.13 58.39 42.84
CA ARG A 7 -18.97 58.23 43.74
C ARG A 7 -18.07 57.08 43.29
N GLU A 8 -16.93 57.48 42.72
CA GLU A 8 -15.70 56.69 42.63
C GLU A 8 -15.12 56.50 44.04
N ASN A 9 -14.43 55.39 44.28
CA ASN A 9 -13.14 55.42 44.96
C ASN A 9 -12.19 54.47 44.22
N ARG A 10 -11.06 55.05 43.80
CA ARG A 10 -9.94 54.44 43.08
C ARG A 10 -8.86 53.96 44.04
N LEU A 11 -7.85 53.32 43.41
CA LEU A 11 -6.43 53.12 43.78
C LEU A 11 -6.22 51.74 44.43
N GLY A 12 -5.56 50.78 43.77
CA GLY A 12 -4.22 50.85 43.15
C GLY A 12 -3.20 50.47 44.24
N GLY A 13 -2.23 49.58 44.11
CA GLY A 13 -1.66 48.71 43.09
C GLY A 13 -0.44 48.03 43.76
N VAL A 14 0.36 47.32 42.97
CA VAL A 14 1.75 46.85 43.25
C VAL A 14 1.94 45.48 43.92
N PHE A 15 2.21 44.48 43.07
CA PHE A 15 3.34 43.54 43.09
C PHE A 15 4.09 43.26 44.42
N LEU A 16 4.18 41.99 44.85
CA LEU A 16 5.39 41.13 44.73
C LEU A 16 5.19 39.76 45.42
N LYS A 17 5.57 38.70 44.67
CA LYS A 17 6.16 37.41 45.09
C LYS A 17 5.92 36.94 46.54
N LYS A 18 5.20 35.82 46.68
CA LYS A 18 5.60 34.73 47.58
C LYS A 18 5.23 33.38 46.97
N ILE A 19 6.27 32.60 46.74
CA ILE A 19 6.24 31.22 46.28
C ILE A 19 5.70 30.37 47.43
N ALA A 20 4.65 29.61 47.18
CA ALA A 20 4.28 28.47 48.01
C ALA A 20 3.88 27.34 47.06
N SER A 21 4.89 26.53 46.73
CA SER A 21 4.76 25.27 46.03
C SER A 21 3.91 24.31 46.87
N ILE A 22 2.77 23.89 46.33
CA ILE A 22 2.12 22.66 46.75
C ILE A 22 2.04 21.78 45.51
N SER A 23 3.01 20.86 45.48
CA SER A 23 3.10 19.75 44.55
C SER A 23 1.89 18.86 44.77
N LEU A 24 0.99 18.79 43.79
CA LEU A 24 0.00 17.73 43.72
C LEU A 24 0.13 17.03 42.36
N LEU A 25 0.96 15.99 42.43
CA LEU A 25 0.97 14.76 41.66
C LEU A 25 -0.38 14.51 40.95
N SER A 26 -0.48 14.91 39.68
CA SER A 26 -1.47 14.37 38.75
C SER A 26 -0.71 13.62 37.68
N LEU A 27 -0.82 12.29 37.81
CA LEU A 27 -0.20 11.26 37.00
C LEU A 27 -0.24 11.60 35.51
N PHE A 28 0.90 11.32 34.89
CA PHE A 28 1.06 11.00 33.48
C PHE A 28 -0.19 10.31 32.89
N PHE A 29 -1.01 11.06 32.16
CA PHE A 29 -1.64 10.51 30.97
C PHE A 29 -0.60 10.54 29.84
N LEU A 30 0.47 9.76 30.04
CA LEU A 30 1.04 9.04 28.92
C LEU A 30 0.03 7.94 28.61
N THR A 31 -1.11 8.32 28.01
CA THR A 31 -1.64 7.47 26.97
C THR A 31 -0.54 7.49 25.92
N GLY A 32 0.43 6.59 26.09
CA GLY A 32 1.26 6.20 24.98
C GLY A 32 0.29 5.97 23.85
N CYS A 33 0.59 6.55 22.69
CA CYS A 33 0.15 5.93 21.46
C CYS A 33 0.39 4.45 21.68
N GLN A 34 -0.69 3.71 21.93
CA GLN A 34 -0.70 2.33 21.54
C GLN A 34 -0.43 2.49 20.05
N PHE A 35 0.85 2.35 19.67
CA PHE A 35 1.19 1.92 18.34
C PHE A 35 0.17 0.84 18.10
N LEU A 36 -0.76 1.15 17.21
CA LEU A 36 -1.73 0.22 16.70
C LEU A 36 -0.93 -1.04 16.43
N ASN A 37 -0.99 -2.00 17.35
CA ASN A 37 -0.68 -3.38 17.06
C ASN A 37 -1.85 -3.84 16.20
N ILE A 38 -1.96 -3.25 15.00
CA ILE A 38 -2.48 -3.99 13.87
C ILE A 38 -1.56 -5.20 13.88
N SER A 39 -2.12 -6.38 14.13
CA SER A 39 -1.44 -7.59 13.71
C SER A 39 -1.38 -7.51 12.20
N ILE A 40 -0.37 -6.79 11.68
CA ILE A 40 0.05 -6.86 10.30
C ILE A 40 0.31 -8.34 10.11
N GLY A 41 -0.46 -8.99 9.22
CA GLY A 41 -0.19 -10.38 8.88
C GLY A 41 1.29 -10.51 8.53
N ALA A 42 1.89 -11.64 8.85
CA ALA A 42 3.19 -11.98 8.28
C ALA A 42 2.96 -12.96 7.14
N LEU A 43 3.81 -12.90 6.12
CA LEU A 43 3.88 -13.89 5.06
C LEU A 43 3.89 -15.31 5.66
N ASP A 44 2.96 -16.17 5.23
CA ASP A 44 2.98 -17.59 5.58
C ASP A 44 3.90 -18.34 4.63
N THR A 45 5.04 -18.78 5.14
CA THR A 45 6.06 -19.47 4.33
C THR A 45 5.87 -20.99 4.30
N THR A 46 4.78 -21.54 4.86
CA THR A 46 4.60 -23.00 5.03
C THR A 46 4.65 -23.76 3.71
N ASN A 47 4.07 -23.20 2.65
CA ASN A 47 4.04 -23.81 1.30
C ASN A 47 4.97 -23.10 0.31
N LEU A 48 5.91 -22.30 0.81
CA LEU A 48 6.84 -21.54 -0.02
C LEU A 48 8.23 -22.18 -0.01
N THR A 49 8.90 -22.15 -1.16
CA THR A 49 10.30 -22.57 -1.29
C THR A 49 11.20 -21.35 -1.20
N ASP A 50 12.11 -21.31 -0.24
CA ASP A 50 13.19 -20.31 -0.20
C ASP A 50 14.19 -20.59 -1.33
N ILE A 51 14.31 -19.64 -2.25
CA ILE A 51 15.20 -19.69 -3.42
C ILE A 51 16.29 -18.62 -3.34
N THR A 52 16.53 -18.06 -2.16
CA THR A 52 17.53 -17.00 -1.94
C THR A 52 18.92 -17.51 -2.34
N GLU A 53 19.56 -16.84 -3.31
CA GLU A 53 20.97 -17.09 -3.59
C GLU A 53 21.82 -16.59 -2.42
N GLU A 54 22.70 -17.44 -1.87
CA GLU A 54 23.59 -17.05 -0.76
C GLU A 54 24.43 -15.82 -1.15
N GLN A 55 24.10 -14.66 -0.57
CA GLN A 55 24.92 -13.45 -0.66
C GLN A 55 25.26 -12.95 0.75
N GLN A 56 26.46 -12.40 0.92
CA GLN A 56 26.89 -11.87 2.21
C GLN A 56 26.12 -10.58 2.56
N GLY A 57 25.23 -10.64 3.56
CA GLY A 57 24.52 -9.46 4.11
C GLY A 57 23.09 -9.75 4.56
N ASN A 58 22.37 -8.70 4.98
CA ASN A 58 20.91 -8.73 5.19
C ASN A 58 20.21 -8.57 3.82
N SER A 59 20.28 -9.58 2.97
CA SER A 59 19.56 -9.60 1.70
C SER A 59 18.09 -9.96 1.94
N PRO A 60 17.15 -9.46 1.12
CA PRO A 60 15.78 -9.97 1.07
C PRO A 60 15.77 -11.49 0.92
N ILE A 61 14.80 -12.16 1.56
CA ILE A 61 14.53 -13.56 1.32
C ILE A 61 13.57 -13.66 0.14
N THR A 62 13.93 -14.41 -0.88
CA THR A 62 13.07 -14.64 -2.05
C THR A 62 12.45 -16.02 -1.95
N TYR A 63 11.12 -16.05 -2.03
CA TYR A 63 10.31 -17.24 -2.02
C TYR A 63 9.66 -17.47 -3.38
N GLU A 64 9.48 -18.74 -3.73
CA GLU A 64 8.68 -19.21 -4.85
C GLU A 64 7.56 -20.12 -4.33
N ALA A 65 6.31 -19.84 -4.73
CA ALA A 65 5.20 -20.76 -4.48
C ALA A 65 5.14 -21.81 -5.59
N ALA A 66 4.57 -23.00 -5.35
CA ALA A 66 4.40 -24.00 -6.41
C ALA A 66 3.17 -23.70 -7.28
N THR A 67 2.18 -23.00 -6.72
CA THR A 67 0.96 -22.58 -7.43
C THR A 67 0.59 -21.13 -7.12
N VAL A 68 -0.27 -20.55 -7.95
CA VAL A 68 -0.82 -19.21 -7.74
C VAL A 68 -1.68 -19.16 -6.48
N GLU A 69 -2.47 -20.20 -6.22
CA GLU A 69 -3.33 -20.32 -5.03
C GLU A 69 -2.49 -20.28 -3.75
N GLU A 70 -1.46 -21.13 -3.64
CA GLU A 70 -0.55 -21.11 -2.49
C GLU A 70 0.15 -19.76 -2.32
N GLY A 71 0.53 -19.11 -3.42
CA GLY A 71 1.16 -17.81 -3.39
C GLY A 71 0.22 -16.68 -2.94
N LEU A 72 -1.07 -16.75 -3.29
CA LEU A 72 -2.09 -15.81 -2.82
C LEU A 72 -2.43 -16.05 -1.34
N GLU A 73 -2.61 -17.31 -0.95
CA GLU A 73 -2.90 -17.70 0.45
C GLU A 73 -1.76 -17.34 1.41
N ALA A 74 -0.52 -17.32 0.92
CA ALA A 74 0.64 -16.96 1.73
C ALA A 74 0.67 -15.46 2.11
N LEU A 75 0.01 -14.59 1.33
CA LEU A 75 0.14 -13.14 1.51
C LEU A 75 -0.51 -12.67 2.81
N PRO A 76 0.07 -11.66 3.47
CA PRO A 76 -0.52 -11.06 4.66
C PRO A 76 -1.69 -10.10 4.38
N PHE A 77 -2.20 -10.10 3.15
CA PHE A 77 -3.29 -9.27 2.65
C PHE A 77 -4.07 -10.04 1.59
N GLU A 78 -5.33 -9.67 1.39
CA GLU A 78 -6.16 -10.24 0.33
C GLU A 78 -5.91 -9.50 -0.99
N MET A 79 -5.85 -10.25 -2.09
CA MET A 79 -5.83 -9.68 -3.43
C MET A 79 -6.44 -10.64 -4.44
N ILE A 80 -6.97 -10.09 -5.53
CA ILE A 80 -7.56 -10.84 -6.65
C ILE A 80 -6.70 -10.58 -7.90
N LEU A 81 -6.44 -11.62 -8.67
CA LEU A 81 -5.82 -11.51 -9.99
C LEU A 81 -6.90 -11.41 -11.08
N PRO A 82 -6.64 -10.68 -12.17
CA PRO A 82 -7.59 -10.58 -13.26
C PRO A 82 -7.74 -11.93 -13.96
N GLU A 83 -8.99 -12.37 -14.15
CA GLU A 83 -9.33 -13.64 -14.79
C GLU A 83 -9.50 -13.48 -16.30
N GLU A 84 -10.09 -12.36 -16.73
CA GLU A 84 -10.30 -12.05 -18.15
C GLU A 84 -9.11 -11.25 -18.70
N LEU A 85 -8.29 -11.90 -19.51
CA LEU A 85 -7.14 -11.30 -20.16
C LEU A 85 -7.45 -10.93 -21.61
N PRO A 86 -7.01 -9.76 -22.13
CA PRO A 86 -7.24 -9.33 -23.51
C PRO A 86 -6.34 -10.05 -24.53
N PHE A 87 -5.76 -11.18 -24.14
CA PHE A 87 -4.91 -12.02 -24.96
C PHE A 87 -5.11 -13.48 -24.57
N GLU A 88 -4.89 -14.38 -25.53
CA GLU A 88 -4.84 -15.81 -25.24
C GLU A 88 -3.64 -16.08 -24.32
N ALA A 89 -3.93 -16.54 -23.11
CA ALA A 89 -2.95 -16.71 -22.06
C ALA A 89 -2.88 -18.17 -21.61
N GLU A 90 -1.68 -18.59 -21.21
CA GLU A 90 -1.57 -19.76 -20.34
C GLU A 90 -2.03 -19.42 -18.92
N LEU A 91 -2.09 -20.43 -18.05
CA LEU A 91 -2.27 -20.21 -16.62
C LEU A 91 -1.17 -19.27 -16.08
N TYR A 92 -1.53 -18.46 -15.09
CA TYR A 92 -0.55 -17.65 -14.35
C TYR A 92 0.62 -18.50 -13.88
N MET A 93 1.83 -17.96 -14.02
CA MET A 93 3.04 -18.58 -13.51
C MET A 93 3.00 -18.62 -11.97
N PRO A 94 3.66 -19.61 -11.35
CA PRO A 94 3.88 -19.57 -9.92
C PRO A 94 4.55 -18.25 -9.50
N PRO A 95 4.04 -17.58 -8.45
CA PRO A 95 4.51 -16.26 -8.07
C PRO A 95 5.84 -16.29 -7.32
N VAL A 96 6.55 -15.17 -7.42
CA VAL A 96 7.76 -14.89 -6.64
C VAL A 96 7.43 -13.82 -5.60
N ILE A 97 7.81 -14.07 -4.35
CA ILE A 97 7.52 -13.21 -3.21
C ILE A 97 8.83 -12.84 -2.52
N ASN A 98 9.10 -11.55 -2.37
CA ASN A 98 10.30 -11.07 -1.68
C ASN A 98 9.93 -10.53 -0.31
N ASP A 99 10.50 -11.13 0.73
CA ASP A 99 10.47 -10.62 2.09
C ASP A 99 11.71 -9.76 2.32
N LEU A 100 11.51 -8.45 2.32
CA LEU A 100 12.60 -7.48 2.31
C LEU A 100 13.42 -7.48 3.61
N ASN A 101 12.85 -7.96 4.72
CA ASN A 101 13.53 -8.00 6.02
C ASN A 101 13.70 -9.41 6.58
N GLY A 102 13.12 -10.43 5.96
CA GLY A 102 13.09 -11.79 6.49
C GLY A 102 12.16 -11.96 7.71
N ASP A 103 11.20 -11.05 7.90
CA ASP A 103 10.23 -11.07 9.01
C ASP A 103 8.77 -11.22 8.57
N GLY A 104 8.54 -11.36 7.26
CA GLY A 104 7.25 -11.55 6.61
C GLY A 104 6.40 -10.29 6.53
N LYS A 105 6.88 -9.12 6.95
CA LYS A 105 6.05 -7.91 7.12
C LYS A 105 6.27 -6.83 6.07
N MET A 106 7.32 -6.93 5.26
CA MET A 106 7.54 -6.04 4.12
C MET A 106 7.74 -6.88 2.88
N ILE A 107 6.70 -6.97 2.06
CA ILE A 107 6.57 -7.94 0.99
C ILE A 107 6.45 -7.25 -0.36
N ILE A 108 7.17 -7.78 -1.35
CA ILE A 108 6.92 -7.51 -2.75
C ILE A 108 6.60 -8.82 -3.48
N ALA A 109 5.35 -8.97 -3.89
CA ALA A 109 4.87 -10.14 -4.63
C ALA A 109 4.74 -9.84 -6.12
N TYR A 110 5.09 -10.81 -6.96
CA TYR A 110 4.99 -10.74 -8.40
C TYR A 110 4.22 -11.92 -8.96
N PHE A 111 3.17 -11.62 -9.70
CA PHE A 111 2.38 -12.56 -10.48
C PHE A 111 2.52 -12.21 -11.95
N GLY A 112 2.54 -13.21 -12.84
CA GLY A 112 2.61 -12.94 -14.26
C GLY A 112 1.91 -13.99 -15.12
N ALA A 113 1.39 -13.54 -16.26
CA ALA A 113 0.76 -14.40 -17.26
C ALA A 113 1.52 -14.31 -18.57
N ARG A 114 1.67 -15.46 -19.23
CA ARG A 114 2.32 -15.59 -20.54
C ARG A 114 1.29 -15.66 -21.64
N SER A 115 1.65 -15.15 -22.81
CA SER A 115 0.92 -15.43 -24.04
C SER A 115 0.98 -16.92 -24.36
N ALA A 116 -0.13 -17.48 -24.84
CA ALA A 116 -0.19 -18.83 -25.38
C ALA A 116 0.39 -18.96 -26.81
N ASN A 117 0.94 -17.86 -27.37
CA ASN A 117 1.59 -17.86 -28.67
C ASN A 117 2.98 -18.53 -28.60
N GLU A 118 3.55 -18.90 -29.75
CA GLU A 118 4.81 -19.66 -29.85
C GLU A 118 6.02 -19.04 -29.13
N ASN A 119 6.00 -17.73 -28.86
CA ASN A 119 7.09 -17.04 -28.16
C ASN A 119 6.97 -17.06 -26.63
N GLU A 120 5.83 -17.51 -26.07
CA GLU A 120 5.55 -17.59 -24.62
C GLU A 120 5.90 -16.31 -23.83
N GLU A 121 5.77 -15.14 -24.46
CA GLU A 121 6.17 -13.87 -23.86
C GLU A 121 5.30 -13.54 -22.65
N ILE A 122 5.93 -13.07 -21.55
CA ILE A 122 5.18 -12.55 -20.40
C ILE A 122 4.53 -11.24 -20.84
N LEU A 123 3.21 -11.24 -21.00
CA LEU A 123 2.45 -10.06 -21.42
C LEU A 123 1.86 -9.30 -20.25
N LEU A 124 1.63 -9.95 -19.11
CA LEU A 124 1.09 -9.31 -17.92
C LEU A 124 1.97 -9.58 -16.71
N ARG A 125 2.24 -8.53 -15.94
CA ARG A 125 2.82 -8.64 -14.60
C ARG A 125 2.00 -7.80 -13.63
N VAL A 126 1.63 -8.41 -12.50
CA VAL A 126 1.04 -7.73 -11.36
C VAL A 126 2.08 -7.73 -10.24
N LYS A 127 2.46 -6.54 -9.79
CA LYS A 127 3.27 -6.34 -8.58
C LYS A 127 2.33 -5.89 -7.45
N ALA A 128 2.46 -6.50 -6.28
CA ALA A 128 1.87 -6.02 -5.03
C ALA A 128 3.00 -5.65 -4.04
N ASP A 129 2.91 -4.46 -3.45
CA ASP A 129 3.86 -3.93 -2.47
C ASP A 129 3.11 -3.66 -1.15
N TYR A 130 3.60 -4.24 -0.05
CA TYR A 130 2.92 -4.21 1.25
C TYR A 130 3.90 -4.13 2.43
N PRO A 131 3.62 -3.35 3.47
CA PRO A 131 2.63 -2.27 3.49
C PRO A 131 3.20 -0.99 2.87
N VAL A 132 2.35 -0.21 2.23
CA VAL A 132 2.65 1.16 1.81
C VAL A 132 1.77 2.16 2.56
N SER A 133 2.33 3.34 2.87
CA SER A 133 1.59 4.39 3.59
C SER A 133 0.82 5.31 2.64
N ASP A 134 1.51 5.84 1.63
CA ASP A 134 0.92 6.57 0.52
C ASP A 134 1.86 6.42 -0.68
N SER A 135 1.28 6.13 -1.83
CA SER A 135 2.01 6.06 -3.09
C SER A 135 1.82 7.36 -3.88
N SER A 136 2.92 8.01 -4.28
CA SER A 136 2.89 9.22 -5.09
C SER A 136 3.41 8.93 -6.50
N TYR A 137 2.63 9.26 -7.52
CA TYR A 137 2.97 9.02 -8.92
C TYR A 137 3.03 10.33 -9.71
N PRO A 138 4.03 11.20 -9.45
CA PRO A 138 4.18 12.42 -10.21
C PRO A 138 4.42 12.08 -11.68
N ASN A 139 3.71 12.77 -12.58
CA ASN A 139 3.72 12.60 -14.05
C ASN A 139 2.89 11.44 -14.63
N TYR A 140 2.03 10.82 -13.83
CA TYR A 140 1.07 9.83 -14.33
C TYR A 140 -0.25 10.51 -14.68
N GLU A 141 -0.98 9.94 -15.63
CA GLU A 141 -2.37 10.31 -15.88
C GLU A 141 -3.24 9.71 -14.77
N GLU A 142 -4.03 10.54 -14.09
CA GLU A 142 -5.04 10.05 -13.15
C GLU A 142 -6.23 9.47 -13.93
N VAL A 143 -6.65 8.26 -13.55
CA VAL A 143 -7.82 7.57 -14.09
C VAL A 143 -8.72 7.10 -12.95
N GLU A 144 -10.03 7.18 -13.14
CA GLU A 144 -10.99 6.64 -12.17
C GLU A 144 -11.18 5.15 -12.43
N LEU A 145 -10.90 4.33 -11.41
CA LEU A 145 -11.16 2.90 -11.41
C LEU A 145 -12.47 2.60 -10.68
N LYS A 146 -12.86 1.32 -10.69
CA LYS A 146 -14.06 0.82 -10.03
C LYS A 146 -14.09 1.27 -8.55
N ASN A 147 -15.29 1.57 -8.06
CA ASN A 147 -15.55 2.08 -6.71
C ASN A 147 -14.83 3.38 -6.32
N GLY A 148 -14.43 4.18 -7.31
CA GLY A 148 -13.80 5.48 -7.06
C GLY A 148 -12.35 5.38 -6.60
N VAL A 149 -11.70 4.22 -6.79
CA VAL A 149 -10.26 4.08 -6.59
C VAL A 149 -9.53 4.91 -7.64
N THR A 150 -8.58 5.74 -7.22
CA THR A 150 -7.73 6.49 -8.15
C THR A 150 -6.62 5.60 -8.69
N GLY A 151 -6.57 5.45 -10.01
CA GLY A 151 -5.46 4.83 -10.72
C GLY A 151 -4.52 5.87 -11.33
N TYR A 152 -3.28 5.47 -11.51
CA TYR A 152 -2.20 6.27 -12.09
C TYR A 152 -1.64 5.51 -13.30
N TYR A 153 -1.99 5.96 -14.49
CA TYR A 153 -1.61 5.35 -15.76
C TYR A 153 -0.36 6.03 -16.36
N LEU A 154 0.57 5.20 -16.85
CA LEU A 154 1.73 5.63 -17.63
C LEU A 154 2.15 4.54 -18.62
N LYS A 155 1.79 4.73 -19.90
CA LYS A 155 2.14 3.82 -21.00
C LYS A 155 1.72 2.39 -20.71
N SER A 156 2.66 1.48 -20.48
CA SER A 156 2.40 0.07 -20.24
C SER A 156 2.06 -0.27 -18.78
N ALA A 157 1.99 0.72 -17.90
CA ALA A 157 1.79 0.51 -16.47
C ALA A 157 0.58 1.28 -15.93
N LEU A 158 -0.14 0.67 -15.00
CA LEU A 158 -1.20 1.30 -14.22
C LEU A 158 -1.01 0.93 -12.76
N SER A 159 -0.87 1.94 -11.90
CA SER A 159 -0.70 1.75 -10.45
C SER A 159 -1.90 2.27 -9.69
N PHE A 160 -2.26 1.59 -8.60
CA PHE A 160 -3.34 2.00 -7.70
C PHE A 160 -3.08 1.40 -6.33
N GLN A 161 -3.80 1.87 -5.32
CA GLN A 161 -3.65 1.41 -3.94
C GLN A 161 -5.01 1.04 -3.38
N ILE A 162 -5.08 -0.11 -2.69
CA ILE A 162 -6.22 -0.52 -1.87
C ILE A 162 -5.68 -0.71 -0.46
N ASP A 163 -6.23 0.02 0.51
CA ASP A 163 -5.74 0.06 1.89
C ASP A 163 -4.21 0.30 1.95
N ASP A 164 -3.45 -0.64 2.49
CA ASP A 164 -1.99 -0.59 2.62
C ASP A 164 -1.25 -1.40 1.55
N VAL A 165 -1.91 -1.80 0.46
CA VAL A 165 -1.32 -2.54 -0.66
C VAL A 165 -1.28 -1.66 -1.90
N ALA A 166 -0.08 -1.40 -2.43
CA ALA A 166 0.09 -0.77 -3.73
C ALA A 166 0.23 -1.83 -4.82
N PHE A 167 -0.64 -1.74 -5.82
CA PHE A 167 -0.60 -2.57 -7.01
C PHE A 167 0.04 -1.82 -8.17
N THR A 168 0.82 -2.53 -8.97
CA THR A 168 1.24 -2.09 -10.30
C THR A 168 0.96 -3.20 -11.30
N VAL A 169 0.05 -2.92 -12.22
CA VAL A 169 -0.21 -3.76 -13.39
C VAL A 169 0.69 -3.27 -14.51
N VAL A 170 1.44 -4.17 -15.14
CA VAL A 170 2.26 -3.91 -16.32
C VAL A 170 1.77 -4.81 -17.44
N TYR A 171 1.25 -4.20 -18.51
CA TYR A 171 0.76 -4.89 -19.69
C TYR A 171 1.69 -4.59 -20.88
N MET A 172 2.38 -5.62 -21.39
CA MET A 172 3.51 -5.50 -22.35
C MET A 172 3.11 -5.92 -23.77
N ASN A 173 1.86 -5.66 -24.17
CA ASN A 173 1.43 -5.86 -25.55
C ASN A 173 1.66 -4.58 -26.37
N ASP A 174 2.82 -4.47 -27.01
CA ASP A 174 3.17 -3.31 -27.84
C ASP A 174 2.60 -3.39 -29.27
N ASP A 175 1.92 -4.49 -29.63
CA ASP A 175 1.38 -4.74 -30.98
C ASP A 175 -0.01 -4.12 -31.21
N ILE A 176 -0.59 -3.50 -30.18
CA ILE A 176 -1.92 -2.88 -30.23
C ILE A 176 -1.85 -1.34 -30.16
N PRO A 177 -2.87 -0.62 -30.67
CA PRO A 177 -2.94 0.82 -30.55
C PRO A 177 -2.94 1.29 -29.09
N VAL A 178 -2.32 2.45 -28.82
CA VAL A 178 -2.19 3.03 -27.46
C VAL A 178 -3.54 3.20 -26.76
N GLU A 179 -4.59 3.60 -27.48
CA GLU A 179 -5.92 3.77 -26.88
C GLU A 179 -6.52 2.42 -26.46
N GLN A 180 -6.38 1.39 -27.29
CA GLN A 180 -6.82 0.03 -26.95
C GLN A 180 -6.03 -0.51 -25.75
N HIS A 181 -4.70 -0.32 -25.75
CA HIS A 181 -3.85 -0.72 -24.63
C HIS A 181 -4.28 -0.07 -23.31
N ARG A 182 -4.55 1.24 -23.35
CA ARG A 182 -5.04 2.01 -22.19
C ARG A 182 -6.37 1.49 -21.69
N GLU A 183 -7.33 1.22 -22.56
CA GLU A 183 -8.63 0.66 -22.18
C GLU A 183 -8.48 -0.73 -21.55
N GLU A 184 -7.65 -1.58 -22.14
CA GLU A 184 -7.40 -2.94 -21.68
C GLU A 184 -6.71 -2.98 -20.31
N ILE A 185 -5.67 -2.18 -20.07
CA ILE A 185 -5.00 -2.16 -18.76
C ILE A 185 -5.90 -1.61 -17.64
N ILE A 186 -6.79 -0.67 -17.96
CA ILE A 186 -7.83 -0.19 -17.03
C ILE A 186 -8.84 -1.31 -16.74
N ALA A 187 -9.28 -2.05 -17.76
CA ALA A 187 -10.19 -3.17 -17.57
C ALA A 187 -9.58 -4.29 -16.72
N ILE A 188 -8.30 -4.60 -16.93
CA ILE A 188 -7.52 -5.55 -16.12
C ILE A 188 -7.48 -5.08 -14.65
N ALA A 189 -7.09 -3.83 -14.40
CA ALA A 189 -7.00 -3.29 -13.03
C ALA A 189 -8.35 -3.30 -12.30
N ASN A 190 -9.45 -3.01 -13.01
CA ASN A 190 -10.80 -3.00 -12.43
C ASN A 190 -11.27 -4.38 -11.96
N GLN A 191 -10.75 -5.49 -12.51
CA GLN A 191 -11.09 -6.83 -12.03
C GLN A 191 -10.49 -7.12 -10.64
N MET A 192 -9.43 -6.41 -10.27
CA MET A 192 -8.74 -6.58 -8.99
C MET A 192 -9.38 -5.78 -7.85
N ILE A 193 -10.49 -5.07 -8.12
CA ILE A 193 -11.20 -4.21 -7.17
C ILE A 193 -12.62 -4.77 -6.96
N GLU A 194 -12.96 -5.12 -5.71
CA GLU A 194 -14.24 -5.74 -5.33
C GLU A 194 -15.46 -4.84 -5.52
#